data_AF-A0A954WG41-F1
#
_entry.id   AF-A0A954WG41-F1
#
_cell.length_a   1.000
_cell.length_b   1.000
_cell.length_c   1.000
_cell.angle_alpha   90.00
_cell.angle_beta   90.00
_cell.angle_gamma   90.00
#
_symmetry.space_group_name_H-M   'P 1'
#
loop_
_entity.id
_entity.type
_entity.pdbx_description
1 polymer ?
#
loop_
_entity_poly.entity_id
_entity_poly.type
_entity_poly.pdbx_seq_one_letter_code
_entity_poly.pdbx_strand_id
1 'polypeptide(L)'
;GILLAVQANFSMQYFGGELPVSADYFGRFCDELELALSPGSPVDMVAIMSHGCSGDIWRRDYLDPQSEAARSVEEFASGLSEIAIEAYRTVEFQSDPALSMLESRIPMRYRVPDAQRLQWARKVVDEMESKLPTTQPEIYAREQIFLDAMQSTEIVTQAICIGDIGIVTTPTETYALTGLKMKLQSPLEKTMVIELANGGDGYIPPPEQHVLGGYNTWAARSAGLEITAEPKVIARNLLMLEEIAQLPRRQFQQTNGPTALSILELNPKAYWRMHDWSPMEAIDVSGNECHGRYESGVVFFLEGPDSNRFSDGKVNRCAHFAGGRMSARLDLRESYTIVLSCWNGMPLDSRNITGWMLSHDRDDVVTSAGLHLGLDRRGRLIVQVGEHILATGEIAVPRWTWNQVALVRKPAAIQVYLNGSLEVECAVPTTAIEHLQFPTWFFGGRSDNDSNWEGRLDEIAVFDRALDSQALGRLFR
;
A
#
# COMPACT_ATOMS: atom_id res chain seq x y z
N GLY A 1 15.07 29.88 26.21
CA GLY A 1 15.13 30.94 25.17
C GLY A 1 13.72 31.40 24.86
N ILE A 2 13.57 32.43 24.04
CA ILE A 2 12.28 32.78 23.42
C ILE A 2 12.06 31.79 22.26
N LEU A 3 10.85 31.26 22.12
CA LEU A 3 10.50 30.38 21.01
C LEU A 3 10.31 31.23 19.74
N LEU A 4 11.11 30.99 18.71
CA LEU A 4 11.07 31.80 17.47
C LEU A 4 10.16 31.21 16.40
N ALA A 5 10.17 29.89 16.24
CA ALA A 5 9.36 29.22 15.22
C ALA A 5 9.11 27.76 15.57
N VAL A 6 8.02 27.22 15.04
CA VAL A 6 7.71 25.78 15.04
C VAL A 6 7.32 25.38 13.62
N GLN A 7 8.00 24.38 13.07
CA GLN A 7 7.64 23.78 11.80
C GLN A 7 7.00 22.41 12.02
N ALA A 8 5.75 22.27 11.60
CA ALA A 8 4.99 21.04 11.53
C ALA A 8 4.95 20.49 10.09
N ASN A 9 4.73 19.19 9.99
CA ASN A 9 4.55 18.49 8.72
C ASN A 9 3.46 17.44 8.90
N PHE A 10 2.41 17.55 8.11
CA PHE A 10 1.24 16.67 8.20
C PHE A 10 0.75 16.28 6.81
N SER A 11 0.28 15.04 6.67
CA SER A 11 -0.08 14.44 5.38
C SER A 11 -1.60 14.37 5.25
N MET A 12 -2.21 15.39 4.66
CA MET A 12 -3.63 15.42 4.31
C MET A 12 -3.89 16.52 3.28
N GLN A 13 -4.58 16.17 2.18
CA GLN A 13 -4.99 17.12 1.15
C GLN A 13 -5.84 18.24 1.74
N TYR A 14 -5.80 19.44 1.15
CA TYR A 14 -6.64 20.57 1.56
C TYR A 14 -8.06 20.18 1.96
N PHE A 15 -8.54 20.73 3.08
CA PHE A 15 -9.88 20.49 3.59
C PHE A 15 -10.94 20.93 2.56
N GLY A 16 -10.76 22.10 1.96
CA GLY A 16 -11.66 22.64 0.93
C GLY A 16 -13.04 23.02 1.46
N GLY A 17 -13.82 23.75 0.65
CA GLY A 17 -15.17 24.20 1.03
C GLY A 17 -15.22 25.53 1.79
N GLU A 18 -14.10 26.25 1.86
CA GLU A 18 -13.96 27.56 2.49
C GLU A 18 -14.26 28.73 1.52
N LEU A 19 -13.90 29.94 1.96
CA LEU A 19 -13.94 31.18 1.19
C LEU A 19 -13.13 31.10 -0.13
N PRO A 20 -13.42 31.98 -1.11
CA PRO A 20 -12.69 32.04 -2.40
C PRO A 20 -11.17 32.18 -2.29
N VAL A 21 -10.68 32.77 -1.19
CA VAL A 21 -9.27 32.84 -0.84
C VAL A 21 -9.15 32.42 0.62
N SER A 22 -8.45 31.33 0.88
CA SER A 22 -8.24 30.75 2.21
C SER A 22 -6.90 30.03 2.26
N ALA A 23 -6.22 30.09 3.41
CA ALA A 23 -5.08 29.25 3.71
C ALA A 23 -5.48 27.84 4.21
N ASP A 24 -6.79 27.55 4.20
CA ASP A 24 -7.37 26.26 4.60
C ASP A 24 -7.02 25.90 6.06
N TYR A 25 -6.99 24.63 6.44
CA TYR A 25 -6.65 24.21 7.81
C TYR A 25 -5.22 24.60 8.22
N PHE A 26 -4.32 24.82 7.25
CA PHE A 26 -2.93 25.21 7.51
C PHE A 26 -2.84 26.55 8.25
N GLY A 27 -3.57 27.57 7.76
CA GLY A 27 -3.57 28.89 8.40
C GLY A 27 -4.15 28.84 9.81
N ARG A 28 -5.27 28.13 9.98
CA ARG A 28 -5.93 27.97 11.29
C ARG A 28 -5.05 27.24 12.29
N PHE A 29 -4.39 26.18 11.86
CA PHE A 29 -3.40 25.48 12.66
C PHE A 29 -2.29 26.42 13.13
N CYS A 30 -1.75 27.25 12.24
CA CYS A 30 -0.70 28.20 12.60
C CYS A 30 -1.19 29.22 13.64
N ASP A 31 -2.36 29.82 13.41
CA ASP A 31 -2.96 30.80 14.32
C ASP A 31 -3.17 30.22 15.74
N GLU A 32 -3.69 28.99 15.82
CA GLU A 32 -3.93 28.31 17.09
C GLU A 32 -2.63 27.94 17.81
N LEU A 33 -1.62 27.47 17.07
CA LEU A 33 -0.33 27.09 17.64
C LEU A 33 0.44 28.32 18.16
N GLU A 34 0.43 29.43 17.40
CA GLU A 34 1.03 30.70 17.81
C GLU A 34 0.37 31.25 19.07
N LEU A 35 -0.97 31.21 19.13
CA LEU A 35 -1.73 31.65 20.30
C LEU A 35 -1.43 30.79 21.53
N ALA A 36 -1.30 29.47 21.35
CA ALA A 36 -1.05 28.54 22.45
C ALA A 36 0.38 28.61 23.00
N LEU A 37 1.38 28.81 22.13
CA LEU A 37 2.80 28.77 22.50
C LEU A 37 3.42 30.15 22.80
N SER A 38 2.78 31.24 22.34
CA SER A 38 3.21 32.61 22.60
C SER A 38 2.05 33.53 23.05
N PRO A 39 1.37 33.21 24.18
CA PRO A 39 0.23 33.99 24.64
C PRO A 39 0.66 35.40 25.06
N GLY A 40 0.22 36.41 24.30
CA GLY A 40 0.40 37.82 24.62
C GLY A 40 1.33 38.63 23.69
N SER A 41 1.92 37.99 22.68
CA SER A 41 2.69 38.70 21.65
C SER A 41 2.53 38.02 20.28
N PRO A 42 1.53 38.42 19.47
CA PRO A 42 1.21 37.79 18.18
C PRO A 42 2.24 38.06 17.07
N VAL A 43 3.47 38.44 17.43
CA VAL A 43 4.54 38.84 16.48
C VAL A 43 5.90 38.18 16.79
N ASP A 44 6.02 37.42 17.88
CA ASP A 44 7.32 36.91 18.35
C ASP A 44 7.63 35.46 17.94
N MET A 45 6.62 34.68 17.54
CA MET A 45 6.75 33.27 17.15
C MET A 45 6.01 33.00 15.84
N VAL A 46 6.61 32.20 14.96
CA VAL A 46 6.02 31.81 13.66
C VAL A 46 5.72 30.32 13.64
N ALA A 47 4.46 29.96 13.43
CA ALA A 47 4.07 28.59 13.14
C ALA A 47 4.06 28.34 11.62
N ILE A 48 4.59 27.19 11.21
CA ILE A 48 4.65 26.77 9.82
C ILE A 48 4.08 25.36 9.73
N MET A 49 3.08 25.14 8.88
CA MET A 49 2.64 23.81 8.49
C MET A 49 3.05 23.54 7.04
N SER A 50 3.81 22.46 6.84
CA SER A 50 4.22 22.00 5.53
C SER A 50 3.41 20.77 5.10
N HIS A 51 3.18 20.62 3.79
CA HIS A 51 2.57 19.43 3.21
C HIS A 51 3.50 18.22 3.37
N GLY A 52 3.01 17.18 4.04
CA GLY A 52 3.60 15.83 3.98
C GLY A 52 2.96 15.02 2.84
N CYS A 53 3.40 13.79 2.62
CA CYS A 53 2.96 12.94 1.51
C CYS A 53 1.45 12.62 1.52
N SER A 54 0.65 13.41 0.79
CA SER A 54 -0.80 13.41 0.91
C SER A 54 -1.55 13.10 -0.39
N GLY A 55 -0.84 12.75 -1.47
CA GLY A 55 -1.42 12.60 -2.80
C GLY A 55 -2.47 11.47 -2.95
N ASP A 56 -2.57 10.57 -1.98
CA ASP A 56 -3.59 9.53 -1.85
C ASP A 56 -4.36 9.58 -0.52
N ILE A 57 -4.28 10.69 0.23
CA ILE A 57 -4.91 10.85 1.54
C ILE A 57 -6.01 11.91 1.50
N TRP A 58 -7.20 11.53 1.96
CA TRP A 58 -8.28 12.46 2.30
C TRP A 58 -8.82 12.10 3.68
N ARG A 59 -9.24 13.10 4.46
CA ARG A 59 -9.88 13.07 5.80
C ARG A 59 -11.04 12.08 6.02
N ARG A 60 -11.46 11.32 5.02
CA ARG A 60 -12.50 10.30 5.18
C ARG A 60 -11.85 9.00 5.61
N ASP A 61 -12.42 8.35 6.61
CA ASP A 61 -12.08 6.96 6.91
C ASP A 61 -12.76 6.04 5.90
N TYR A 62 -11.99 5.50 4.96
CA TYR A 62 -12.50 4.59 3.94
C TYR A 62 -12.79 3.18 4.45
N LEU A 63 -12.41 2.84 5.69
CA LEU A 63 -12.72 1.55 6.31
C LEU A 63 -14.11 1.52 6.95
N ASP A 64 -14.64 2.69 7.29
CA ASP A 64 -16.00 2.84 7.80
C ASP A 64 -16.87 3.61 6.79
N PRO A 65 -17.83 2.94 6.10
CA PRO A 65 -18.76 3.61 5.20
C PRO A 65 -19.62 4.67 5.89
N GLN A 66 -19.84 4.49 7.20
CA GLN A 66 -20.61 5.41 8.03
C GLN A 66 -19.74 6.56 8.55
N SER A 67 -18.43 6.55 8.28
CA SER A 67 -17.57 7.65 8.65
C SER A 67 -18.06 8.93 7.97
N GLU A 68 -18.34 9.91 8.81
CA GLU A 68 -18.46 11.29 8.37
C GLU A 68 -17.05 11.84 8.29
N ALA A 69 -16.70 12.47 7.18
CA ALA A 69 -15.52 13.32 7.14
C ALA A 69 -15.62 14.37 8.28
N ALA A 70 -14.49 14.81 8.83
CA ALA A 70 -14.44 15.84 9.87
C ALA A 70 -15.41 16.99 9.55
N ARG A 71 -16.20 17.39 10.56
CA ARG A 71 -17.45 18.16 10.35
C ARG A 71 -17.20 19.59 9.95
N SER A 72 -16.06 20.16 10.35
CA SER A 72 -15.61 21.47 9.91
C SER A 72 -14.08 21.56 9.86
N VAL A 73 -13.57 22.58 9.15
CA VAL A 73 -12.14 22.84 9.06
C VAL A 73 -11.57 23.25 10.43
N GLU A 74 -12.38 23.90 11.27
CA GLU A 74 -12.01 24.32 12.62
C GLU A 74 -11.76 23.13 13.52
N GLU A 75 -12.72 22.19 13.61
CA GLU A 75 -12.56 20.98 14.43
C GLU A 75 -11.31 20.19 14.00
N PHE A 76 -11.09 20.10 12.69
CA PHE A 76 -9.92 19.43 12.13
C PHE A 76 -8.61 20.14 12.50
N ALA A 77 -8.54 21.46 12.33
CA ALA A 77 -7.36 22.25 12.68
C ALA A 77 -7.08 22.19 14.18
N SER A 78 -8.10 22.38 15.04
CA SER A 78 -7.96 22.32 16.49
C SER A 78 -7.45 20.98 16.99
N GLY A 79 -7.99 19.87 16.48
CA GLY A 79 -7.49 18.54 16.82
C GLY A 79 -6.02 18.33 16.44
N LEU A 80 -5.61 18.86 15.27
CA LEU A 80 -4.22 18.78 14.83
C LEU A 80 -3.29 19.68 15.66
N SER A 81 -3.74 20.88 16.03
CA SER A 81 -3.03 21.81 16.89
C SER A 81 -2.80 21.23 18.28
N GLU A 82 -3.80 20.57 18.88
CA GLU A 82 -3.68 19.88 20.16
C GLU A 82 -2.58 18.81 20.14
N ILE A 83 -2.53 18.00 19.07
CA ILE A 83 -1.48 17.00 18.87
C ILE A 83 -0.10 17.66 18.78
N ALA A 84 0.03 18.75 18.02
CA ALA A 84 1.29 19.48 17.87
C ALA A 84 1.76 20.13 19.18
N ILE A 85 0.84 20.69 19.97
CA ILE A 85 1.14 21.28 21.29
C ILE A 85 1.63 20.20 22.25
N GLU A 86 1.01 19.02 22.26
CA GLU A 86 1.46 17.92 23.11
C GLU A 86 2.84 17.41 22.67
N ALA A 87 3.06 17.24 21.35
CA ALA A 87 4.37 16.87 20.83
C ALA A 87 5.45 17.89 21.20
N TYR A 88 5.15 19.19 21.11
CA TYR A 88 6.06 20.28 21.47
C TYR A 88 6.58 20.17 22.92
N ARG A 89 5.74 19.73 23.87
CA ARG A 89 6.14 19.56 25.28
C ARG A 89 7.25 18.54 25.49
N THR A 90 7.47 17.66 24.51
CA THR A 90 8.50 16.60 24.56
C THR A 90 9.75 16.95 23.74
N VAL A 91 9.80 18.11 23.09
CA VAL A 91 10.92 18.50 22.21
C VAL A 91 12.19 18.75 23.02
N GLU A 92 13.27 18.10 22.61
CA GLU A 92 14.62 18.35 23.10
C GLU A 92 15.31 19.37 22.20
N PHE A 93 15.81 20.46 22.80
CA PHE A 93 16.47 21.55 22.06
C PHE A 93 17.98 21.30 21.94
N GLN A 94 18.51 21.47 20.74
CA GLN A 94 19.96 21.51 20.47
C GLN A 94 20.39 22.97 20.27
N SER A 95 21.51 23.37 20.89
CA SER A 95 21.97 24.77 20.85
C SER A 95 22.79 25.13 19.62
N ASP A 96 23.43 24.16 18.99
CA ASP A 96 24.31 24.35 17.83
C ASP A 96 24.25 23.14 16.88
N PRO A 97 23.08 22.88 16.26
CA PRO A 97 22.94 21.74 15.36
C PRO A 97 23.75 21.97 14.08
N ALA A 98 24.49 20.95 13.63
CA ALA A 98 25.17 21.01 12.34
C ALA A 98 24.15 21.15 11.21
N LEU A 99 24.40 22.08 10.28
CA LEU A 99 23.55 22.32 9.12
C LEU A 99 24.24 21.86 7.86
N SER A 100 23.51 21.13 7.02
CA SER A 100 23.99 20.66 5.73
C SER A 100 22.83 20.47 4.77
N MET A 101 23.10 20.62 3.48
CA MET A 101 22.09 20.54 2.45
C MET A 101 22.71 20.10 1.13
N LEU A 102 21.98 19.25 0.41
CA LEU A 102 22.24 18.93 -0.99
C LEU A 102 20.98 19.18 -1.81
N GLU A 103 21.18 19.66 -3.03
CA GLU A 103 20.15 19.76 -4.07
C GLU A 103 20.46 18.78 -5.19
N SER A 104 19.40 18.24 -5.79
CA SER A 104 19.49 17.54 -7.05
C SER A 104 18.43 18.02 -8.03
N ARG A 105 18.88 18.17 -9.27
CA ARG A 105 18.05 18.38 -10.46
C ARG A 105 17.97 17.09 -11.24
N ILE A 106 16.76 16.60 -11.48
CA ILE A 106 16.54 15.28 -12.11
C ILE A 106 15.77 15.51 -13.41
N PRO A 107 16.34 15.18 -14.58
CA PRO A 107 15.60 15.20 -15.83
C PRO A 107 14.55 14.10 -15.82
N MET A 108 13.31 14.46 -16.12
CA MET A 108 12.16 13.55 -16.17
C MET A 108 11.46 13.65 -17.51
N ARG A 109 10.98 12.52 -18.01
CA ARG A 109 10.11 12.49 -19.20
C ARG A 109 8.65 12.60 -18.82
N TYR A 110 7.85 13.22 -19.68
CA TYR A 110 6.39 13.11 -19.60
C TYR A 110 5.91 11.84 -20.31
N ARG A 111 4.78 11.30 -19.85
CA ARG A 111 4.00 10.27 -20.55
C ARG A 111 3.27 10.92 -21.72
N VAL A 112 3.94 10.99 -22.87
CA VAL A 112 3.40 11.60 -24.09
C VAL A 112 2.41 10.67 -24.81
N PRO A 113 1.40 11.21 -25.51
CA PRO A 113 0.44 10.40 -26.26
C PRO A 113 1.11 9.66 -27.42
N ASP A 114 0.60 8.47 -27.75
CA ASP A 114 0.90 7.84 -29.04
C ASP A 114 0.20 8.55 -30.21
N ALA A 115 0.48 8.14 -31.44
CA ALA A 115 -0.08 8.76 -32.64
C ALA A 115 -1.62 8.73 -32.68
N GLN A 116 -2.24 7.65 -32.19
CA GLN A 116 -3.69 7.50 -32.18
C GLN A 116 -4.32 8.45 -31.16
N ARG A 117 -3.78 8.48 -29.94
CA ARG A 117 -4.21 9.35 -28.86
C ARG A 117 -4.04 10.82 -29.23
N LEU A 118 -2.92 11.17 -29.87
CA LEU A 118 -2.65 12.54 -30.31
C LEU A 118 -3.60 12.99 -31.43
N GLN A 119 -3.91 12.12 -32.38
CA GLN A 119 -4.89 12.41 -33.44
C GLN A 119 -6.29 12.65 -32.85
N TRP A 120 -6.72 11.79 -31.92
CA TRP A 120 -7.98 11.98 -31.20
C TRP A 120 -8.01 13.31 -30.44
N ALA A 121 -6.94 13.61 -29.69
CA ALA A 121 -6.82 14.82 -28.91
C ALA A 121 -6.91 16.09 -29.78
N ARG A 122 -6.22 16.12 -30.92
CA ARG A 122 -6.27 17.24 -31.88
C ARG A 122 -7.69 17.49 -32.37
N LYS A 123 -8.40 16.44 -32.78
CA LYS A 123 -9.79 16.55 -33.24
C LYS A 123 -10.70 17.16 -32.16
N VAL A 124 -10.61 16.67 -30.92
CA VAL A 124 -11.42 17.19 -29.81
C VAL A 124 -11.10 18.66 -29.52
N VAL A 125 -9.82 19.03 -29.49
CA VAL A 125 -9.40 20.41 -29.24
C VAL A 125 -9.80 21.34 -30.39
N ASP A 126 -9.72 20.90 -31.65
CA ASP A 126 -10.17 21.68 -32.80
C ASP A 126 -11.69 21.96 -32.73
N GLU A 127 -12.50 20.98 -32.30
CA GLU A 127 -13.95 21.13 -32.10
C GLU A 127 -14.31 22.08 -30.94
N MET A 128 -13.41 22.23 -29.96
CA MET A 128 -13.59 23.20 -28.86
C MET A 128 -13.34 24.65 -29.29
N GLU A 129 -12.63 24.87 -30.40
CA GLU A 129 -12.16 26.17 -30.85
C GLU A 129 -11.42 26.95 -29.73
N SER A 130 -11.94 28.10 -29.30
CA SER A 130 -11.37 28.92 -28.23
C SER A 130 -12.07 28.74 -26.87
N LYS A 131 -13.00 27.79 -26.75
CA LYS A 131 -13.75 27.57 -25.50
C LYS A 131 -12.89 26.81 -24.48
N LEU A 132 -13.12 27.11 -23.21
CA LEU A 132 -12.54 26.31 -22.13
C LEU A 132 -13.18 24.91 -22.12
N PRO A 133 -12.43 23.85 -21.78
CA PRO A 133 -12.99 22.52 -21.64
C PRO A 133 -14.01 22.49 -20.51
N THR A 134 -15.12 21.82 -20.76
CA THR A 134 -16.24 21.64 -19.84
C THR A 134 -16.50 20.16 -19.53
N THR A 135 -15.95 19.25 -20.33
CA THR A 135 -16.08 17.81 -20.13
C THR A 135 -14.73 17.15 -19.82
N GLN A 136 -14.75 16.01 -19.14
CA GLN A 136 -13.54 15.25 -18.85
C GLN A 136 -12.78 14.83 -20.14
N PRO A 137 -13.42 14.33 -21.21
CA PRO A 137 -12.74 14.08 -22.47
C PRO A 137 -12.04 15.31 -23.07
N GLU A 138 -12.67 16.48 -23.04
CA GLU A 138 -12.08 17.74 -23.50
C GLU A 138 -10.85 18.13 -22.67
N ILE A 139 -10.92 18.00 -21.34
CA ILE A 139 -9.79 18.24 -20.45
C ILE A 139 -8.62 17.34 -20.85
N TYR A 140 -8.83 16.03 -20.91
CA TYR A 140 -7.74 15.08 -21.17
C TYR A 140 -7.21 15.14 -22.60
N ALA A 141 -8.05 15.46 -23.59
CA ALA A 141 -7.60 15.76 -24.94
C ALA A 141 -6.62 16.95 -24.96
N ARG A 142 -6.99 18.06 -24.30
CA ARG A 142 -6.12 19.23 -24.20
C ARG A 142 -4.80 18.92 -23.48
N GLU A 143 -4.85 18.14 -22.41
CA GLU A 143 -3.65 17.72 -21.69
C GLU A 143 -2.70 16.89 -22.57
N GLN A 144 -3.20 16.05 -23.49
CA GLN A 144 -2.33 15.32 -24.42
C GLN A 144 -1.56 16.26 -25.35
N ILE A 145 -2.16 17.36 -25.81
CA ILE A 145 -1.49 18.37 -26.63
C ILE A 145 -0.35 19.03 -25.86
N PHE A 146 -0.57 19.36 -24.58
CA PHE A 146 0.48 19.95 -23.74
C PHE A 146 1.62 18.98 -23.48
N LEU A 147 1.34 17.73 -23.15
CA LEU A 147 2.39 16.73 -22.90
C LEU A 147 3.21 16.44 -24.16
N ASP A 148 2.57 16.34 -25.34
CA ASP A 148 3.25 16.21 -26.63
C ASP A 148 4.16 17.42 -26.94
N ALA A 149 3.75 18.63 -26.58
CA ALA A 149 4.59 19.81 -26.78
C ALA A 149 5.77 19.88 -25.78
N MET A 150 5.55 19.50 -24.51
CA MET A 150 6.54 19.64 -23.45
C MET A 150 7.61 18.55 -23.47
N GLN A 151 7.25 17.29 -23.76
CA GLN A 151 8.10 16.08 -23.83
C GLN A 151 8.84 15.69 -22.53
N SER A 152 9.47 16.63 -21.84
CA SER A 152 10.26 16.43 -20.62
C SER A 152 10.29 17.67 -19.75
N THR A 153 10.71 17.51 -18.50
CA THR A 153 10.98 18.59 -17.55
C THR A 153 12.21 18.27 -16.71
N GLU A 154 12.66 19.21 -15.89
CA GLU A 154 13.65 19.00 -14.84
C GLU A 154 12.98 19.28 -13.50
N ILE A 155 12.99 18.28 -12.60
CA ILE A 155 12.43 18.42 -11.27
C ILE A 155 13.53 18.70 -10.24
N VAL A 156 13.20 19.40 -9.16
CA VAL A 156 14.15 19.74 -8.09
C VAL A 156 13.80 19.00 -6.80
N THR A 157 14.78 18.36 -6.18
CA THR A 157 14.65 17.74 -4.86
C THR A 157 15.84 18.11 -3.99
N GLN A 158 15.62 18.18 -2.68
CA GLN A 158 16.62 18.61 -1.71
C GLN A 158 16.61 17.69 -0.50
N ALA A 159 17.79 17.43 0.05
CA ALA A 159 17.96 16.87 1.38
C ALA A 159 18.62 17.92 2.27
N ILE A 160 18.03 18.19 3.43
CA ILE A 160 18.54 19.11 4.45
C ILE A 160 18.72 18.30 5.72
N CYS A 161 19.85 18.46 6.40
CA CYS A 161 20.06 17.93 7.73
C CYS A 161 20.28 19.05 8.74
N ILE A 162 19.57 18.96 9.86
CA ILE A 162 19.67 19.86 11.01
C ILE A 162 19.96 18.98 12.23
N GLY A 163 21.24 18.88 12.60
CA GLY A 163 21.68 17.92 13.61
C GLY A 163 21.40 16.49 13.17
N ASP A 164 20.57 15.78 13.93
CA ASP A 164 20.13 14.40 13.68
C ASP A 164 18.79 14.31 12.92
N ILE A 165 18.22 15.44 12.49
CA ILE A 165 16.96 15.52 11.75
C ILE A 165 17.24 15.61 10.24
N GLY A 166 16.67 14.69 9.47
CA GLY A 166 16.66 14.73 8.01
C GLY A 166 15.35 15.30 7.47
N ILE A 167 15.44 16.15 6.45
CA ILE A 167 14.32 16.69 5.70
C ILE A 167 14.58 16.38 4.24
N VAL A 168 13.67 15.69 3.57
CA VAL A 168 13.73 15.53 2.11
C VAL A 168 12.52 16.18 1.46
N THR A 169 12.71 16.67 0.25
CA THR A 169 11.66 17.38 -0.49
C THR A 169 11.24 16.64 -1.75
N THR A 170 9.97 16.78 -2.13
CA THR A 170 9.46 16.31 -3.42
C THR A 170 8.74 17.46 -4.14
N PRO A 171 8.95 17.65 -5.46
CA PRO A 171 8.34 18.72 -6.24
C PRO A 171 6.96 18.32 -6.80
N THR A 172 6.30 17.34 -6.18
CA THR A 172 5.15 16.59 -6.70
C THR A 172 4.20 16.27 -5.56
N GLU A 173 2.95 15.95 -5.86
CA GLU A 173 2.04 15.31 -4.89
C GLU A 173 2.37 13.81 -4.81
N THR A 174 2.86 13.38 -3.66
CA THR A 174 3.39 12.03 -3.42
C THR A 174 2.49 11.21 -2.52
N TYR A 175 2.43 9.91 -2.78
CA TYR A 175 1.58 9.02 -1.99
C TYR A 175 2.20 8.77 -0.61
N ALA A 176 1.37 8.43 0.37
CA ALA A 176 1.80 8.12 1.73
C ALA A 176 2.93 7.07 1.75
N LEU A 177 2.80 6.03 0.91
CA LEU A 177 3.80 4.98 0.77
C LEU A 177 5.16 5.52 0.29
N THR A 178 5.19 6.47 -0.64
CA THR A 178 6.43 7.13 -1.11
C THR A 178 7.16 7.78 0.06
N GLY A 179 6.43 8.48 0.92
CA GLY A 179 6.97 9.08 2.15
C GLY A 179 7.49 8.03 3.15
N LEU A 180 6.71 6.97 3.38
CA LEU A 180 7.10 5.86 4.26
C LEU A 180 8.37 5.15 3.78
N LYS A 181 8.51 4.90 2.46
CA LYS A 181 9.72 4.31 1.88
C LYS A 181 10.96 5.15 2.19
N MET A 182 10.88 6.48 2.05
CA MET A 182 11.99 7.37 2.38
C MET A 182 12.28 7.41 3.88
N LYS A 183 11.25 7.54 4.73
CA LYS A 183 11.41 7.60 6.19
C LYS A 183 12.01 6.32 6.77
N LEU A 184 11.51 5.16 6.36
CA LEU A 184 11.94 3.86 6.88
C LEU A 184 13.34 3.45 6.40
N GLN A 185 13.77 3.92 5.23
CA GLN A 185 15.11 3.67 4.71
C GLN A 185 16.11 4.78 5.07
N SER A 186 15.66 5.96 5.49
CA SER A 186 16.57 7.06 5.83
C SER A 186 17.66 6.61 6.83
N PRO A 187 18.93 7.01 6.64
CA PRO A 187 19.97 6.81 7.65
C PRO A 187 19.66 7.54 8.96
N LEU A 188 18.83 8.60 8.92
CA LEU A 188 18.43 9.41 10.07
C LEU A 188 17.04 8.96 10.56
N GLU A 189 16.94 8.57 11.83
CA GLU A 189 15.67 8.08 12.40
C GLU A 189 14.57 9.16 12.34
N LYS A 190 14.93 10.41 12.65
CA LYS A 190 14.05 11.57 12.60
C LYS A 190 14.06 12.15 11.18
N THR A 191 13.27 11.56 10.28
CA THR A 191 13.15 12.04 8.90
C THR A 191 11.74 12.54 8.58
N MET A 192 11.65 13.76 8.05
CA MET A 192 10.44 14.34 7.50
C MET A 192 10.49 14.42 5.97
N VAL A 193 9.32 14.44 5.33
CA VAL A 193 9.19 14.59 3.88
C VAL A 193 8.26 15.76 3.61
N ILE A 194 8.73 16.75 2.86
CA ILE A 194 7.95 17.92 2.45
C ILE A 194 7.65 17.81 0.97
N GLU A 195 6.38 17.71 0.61
CA GLU A 195 5.97 17.69 -0.78
C GLU A 195 5.59 19.08 -1.30
N LEU A 196 5.36 19.19 -2.62
CA LEU A 196 5.12 20.45 -3.31
C LEU A 196 6.22 21.51 -3.07
N ALA A 197 7.46 21.06 -2.89
CA ALA A 197 8.61 21.92 -2.61
C ALA A 197 9.47 22.08 -3.87
N ASN A 198 9.76 23.33 -4.22
CA ASN A 198 10.53 23.72 -5.41
C ASN A 198 9.94 23.25 -6.76
N GLY A 199 8.67 22.84 -6.79
CA GLY A 199 7.97 22.41 -7.99
C GLY A 199 6.50 22.11 -7.76
N GLY A 200 5.83 21.68 -8.82
CA GLY A 200 4.40 21.37 -8.86
C GLY A 200 4.09 20.41 -10.01
N ASP A 201 4.94 19.40 -10.17
CA ASP A 201 4.99 18.51 -11.34
C ASP A 201 3.95 17.37 -11.29
N GLY A 202 2.86 17.58 -10.54
CA GLY A 202 1.73 16.67 -10.43
C GLY A 202 1.97 15.47 -9.53
N TYR A 203 1.15 14.43 -9.71
CA TYR A 203 1.24 13.18 -8.95
C TYR A 203 2.31 12.23 -9.50
N ILE A 204 3.00 11.55 -8.57
CA ILE A 204 3.89 10.42 -8.87
C ILE A 204 3.48 9.17 -8.06
N PRO A 205 2.38 8.49 -8.44
CA PRO A 205 1.99 7.24 -7.80
C PRO A 205 3.13 6.21 -7.87
N PRO A 206 3.25 5.29 -6.89
CA PRO A 206 4.12 4.14 -7.04
C PRO A 206 3.80 3.37 -8.33
N PRO A 207 4.81 2.82 -9.04
CA PRO A 207 4.62 2.19 -10.36
C PRO A 207 3.48 1.17 -10.41
N GLU A 208 3.37 0.34 -9.38
CA GLU A 208 2.36 -0.70 -9.23
C GLU A 208 0.93 -0.17 -9.11
N GLN A 209 0.74 1.10 -8.73
CA GLN A 209 -0.58 1.71 -8.57
C GLN A 209 -1.11 2.35 -9.85
N HIS A 210 -0.27 2.54 -10.88
CA HIS A 210 -0.70 3.13 -12.15
C HIS A 210 -1.80 2.32 -12.85
N VAL A 211 -1.79 0.99 -12.68
CA VAL A 211 -2.79 0.11 -13.30
C VAL A 211 -4.16 0.19 -12.64
N LEU A 212 -4.25 0.72 -11.41
CA LEU A 212 -5.52 0.87 -10.69
C LEU A 212 -6.37 2.04 -11.23
N GLY A 213 -5.76 2.95 -11.99
CA GLY A 213 -6.44 4.12 -12.52
C GLY A 213 -6.66 5.23 -11.49
N GLY A 214 -7.51 6.19 -11.84
CA GLY A 214 -7.72 7.42 -11.06
C GLY A 214 -7.04 8.63 -11.68
N TYR A 215 -7.53 9.83 -11.36
CA TYR A 215 -7.06 11.08 -11.97
C TYR A 215 -5.56 11.35 -11.74
N ASN A 216 -5.03 10.87 -10.63
CA ASN A 216 -3.61 10.91 -10.25
C ASN A 216 -2.72 9.94 -11.07
N THR A 217 -3.30 9.06 -11.88
CA THR A 217 -2.57 8.15 -12.80
C THR A 217 -2.75 8.50 -14.27
N TRP A 218 -3.79 9.26 -14.62
CA TRP A 218 -4.09 9.61 -16.01
C TRP A 218 -3.13 10.68 -16.52
N ALA A 219 -2.51 10.43 -17.67
CA ALA A 219 -1.49 11.33 -18.23
C ALA A 219 -2.08 12.74 -18.50
N ALA A 220 -1.72 13.67 -17.63
CA ALA A 220 -2.01 15.11 -17.72
C ALA A 220 -0.86 15.88 -17.07
N ARG A 221 -0.75 17.20 -17.21
CA ARG A 221 0.29 17.96 -16.50
C ARG A 221 0.23 17.77 -14.98
N SER A 222 -0.97 17.49 -14.43
CA SER A 222 -1.19 17.15 -13.03
C SER A 222 -0.76 15.73 -12.62
N ALA A 223 -0.39 14.85 -13.55
CA ALA A 223 0.05 13.47 -13.29
C ALA A 223 0.84 12.97 -14.51
N GLY A 224 1.83 13.75 -14.94
CA GLY A 224 2.37 13.64 -16.29
C GLY A 224 3.69 12.89 -16.36
N LEU A 225 4.45 12.85 -15.27
CA LEU A 225 5.79 12.29 -15.25
C LEU A 225 5.78 10.79 -15.56
N GLU A 226 6.90 10.28 -16.08
CA GLU A 226 7.10 8.86 -16.37
C GLU A 226 6.76 7.97 -15.16
N ILE A 227 6.28 6.74 -15.40
CA ILE A 227 5.88 5.78 -14.35
C ILE A 227 7.01 5.54 -13.33
N THR A 228 8.26 5.69 -13.75
CA THR A 228 9.44 5.51 -12.90
C THR A 228 9.86 6.75 -12.11
N ALA A 229 9.06 7.84 -12.11
CA ALA A 229 9.39 9.07 -11.39
C ALA A 229 9.48 8.85 -9.87
N GLU A 230 8.53 8.14 -9.27
CA GLU A 230 8.53 7.81 -7.83
C GLU A 230 9.83 7.12 -7.36
N PRO A 231 10.26 5.99 -7.97
CA PRO A 231 11.47 5.32 -7.51
C PRO A 231 12.73 6.15 -7.76
N LYS A 232 12.77 6.99 -8.81
CA LYS A 232 13.89 7.92 -9.06
C LYS A 232 14.01 8.99 -7.97
N VAL A 233 12.88 9.58 -7.56
CA VAL A 233 12.84 10.60 -6.49
C VAL A 233 13.27 9.98 -5.16
N ILE A 234 12.72 8.81 -4.79
CA ILE A 234 13.12 8.10 -3.57
C ILE A 234 14.61 7.80 -3.57
N ALA A 235 15.11 7.19 -4.66
CA ALA A 235 16.50 6.79 -4.75
C ALA A 235 17.43 8.01 -4.61
N ARG A 236 17.10 9.13 -5.25
CA ARG A 236 17.92 10.34 -5.17
C ARG A 236 17.90 10.97 -3.78
N ASN A 237 16.74 11.07 -3.15
CA ASN A 237 16.61 11.58 -1.79
C ASN A 237 17.38 10.75 -0.76
N LEU A 238 17.26 9.41 -0.83
CA LEU A 238 18.02 8.53 0.05
C LEU A 238 19.52 8.65 -0.17
N LEU A 239 19.99 8.74 -1.43
CA LEU A 239 21.42 8.95 -1.71
C LEU A 239 21.94 10.26 -1.12
N MET A 240 21.18 11.35 -1.23
CA MET A 240 21.59 12.63 -0.64
C MET A 240 21.60 12.58 0.89
N LEU A 241 20.66 11.87 1.52
CA LEU A 241 20.69 11.65 2.97
C LEU A 241 21.89 10.80 3.41
N GLU A 242 22.23 9.74 2.68
CA GLU A 242 23.42 8.92 2.95
C GLU A 242 24.70 9.75 2.83
N GLU A 243 24.79 10.60 1.81
CA GLU A 243 25.93 11.49 1.58
C GLU A 243 26.06 12.55 2.68
N ILE A 244 24.96 13.19 3.07
CA ILE A 244 25.01 14.22 4.11
C ILE A 244 25.27 13.61 5.49
N ALA A 245 24.58 12.52 5.83
CA ALA A 245 24.69 11.88 7.13
C ALA A 245 25.97 11.03 7.27
N GLN A 246 26.65 10.70 6.17
CA GLN A 246 27.78 9.77 6.14
C GLN A 246 27.45 8.42 6.79
N LEU A 247 26.21 7.96 6.59
CA LEU A 247 25.66 6.74 7.14
C LEU A 247 24.92 5.98 6.04
N PRO A 248 24.98 4.64 6.01
CA PRO A 248 24.20 3.86 5.06
C PRO A 248 22.71 3.96 5.37
N ARG A 249 21.86 3.88 4.35
CA ARG A 249 20.41 3.74 4.52
C ARG A 249 20.07 2.52 5.38
N ARG A 250 19.00 2.64 6.17
CA ARG A 250 18.46 1.54 6.97
C ARG A 250 17.77 0.51 6.08
N GLN A 251 17.81 -0.75 6.49
CA GLN A 251 16.94 -1.78 5.95
C GLN A 251 15.71 -1.90 6.85
N PHE A 252 14.53 -1.69 6.27
CA PHE A 252 13.31 -1.99 7.01
C PHE A 252 13.19 -3.48 7.21
N GLN A 253 12.88 -3.85 8.44
CA GLN A 253 12.51 -5.21 8.81
C GLN A 253 11.29 -5.10 9.69
N GLN A 254 10.22 -5.75 9.28
CA GLN A 254 9.06 -5.90 10.14
C GLN A 254 9.44 -6.76 11.35
N THR A 255 9.04 -6.31 12.53
CA THR A 255 9.22 -7.08 13.77
C THR A 255 8.42 -8.38 13.72
N ASN A 256 8.89 -9.40 14.45
CA ASN A 256 8.18 -10.66 14.61
C ASN A 256 7.44 -10.65 15.95
N GLY A 257 6.11 -10.68 15.88
CA GLY A 257 5.26 -10.93 17.05
C GLY A 257 5.18 -12.43 17.40
N PRO A 258 4.50 -12.78 18.51
CA PRO A 258 4.45 -14.15 19.02
C PRO A 258 3.92 -15.19 18.02
N THR A 259 2.96 -14.82 17.17
CA THR A 259 2.39 -15.74 16.18
C THR A 259 3.35 -15.93 15.00
N ALA A 260 4.00 -14.86 14.53
CA ALA A 260 5.02 -14.97 13.48
C ALA A 260 6.21 -15.84 13.92
N LEU A 261 6.64 -15.69 15.18
CA LEU A 261 7.66 -16.55 15.79
C LEU A 261 7.18 -18.01 15.87
N SER A 262 5.93 -18.25 16.29
CA SER A 262 5.35 -19.60 16.33
C SER A 262 5.30 -20.27 14.95
N ILE A 263 5.03 -19.51 13.88
CA ILE A 263 5.09 -19.99 12.50
C ILE A 263 6.52 -20.44 12.16
N LEU A 264 7.51 -19.60 12.43
CA LEU A 264 8.93 -19.89 12.16
C LEU A 264 9.44 -21.10 12.96
N GLU A 265 9.06 -21.23 14.23
CA GLU A 265 9.41 -22.38 15.09
C GLU A 265 8.87 -23.71 14.56
N LEU A 266 7.75 -23.67 13.82
CA LEU A 266 7.20 -24.83 13.15
C LEU A 266 7.94 -25.17 11.84
N ASN A 267 9.03 -24.49 11.50
CA ASN A 267 9.86 -24.77 10.31
C ASN A 267 9.00 -24.88 9.04
N PRO A 268 8.40 -23.78 8.56
CA PRO A 268 7.60 -23.77 7.35
C PRO A 268 8.49 -24.02 6.14
N LYS A 269 7.91 -24.59 5.08
CA LYS A 269 8.53 -24.72 3.75
C LYS A 269 8.71 -23.35 3.10
N ALA A 270 7.74 -22.45 3.28
CA ALA A 270 7.79 -21.07 2.84
C ALA A 270 6.94 -20.21 3.78
N TYR A 271 7.34 -18.97 4.02
CA TYR A 271 6.57 -18.02 4.83
C TYR A 271 6.72 -16.61 4.28
N TRP A 272 5.64 -16.05 3.75
CA TRP A 272 5.59 -14.68 3.26
C TRP A 272 4.79 -13.82 4.23
N ARG A 273 5.49 -12.84 4.81
CA ARG A 273 4.93 -11.82 5.72
C ARG A 273 4.21 -10.69 4.98
N MET A 274 4.21 -10.71 3.63
CA MET A 274 3.58 -9.74 2.73
C MET A 274 3.82 -8.25 3.04
N HIS A 275 4.87 -7.91 3.79
CA HIS A 275 5.25 -6.54 4.16
C HIS A 275 6.14 -5.87 3.11
N ASP A 276 6.25 -6.48 1.93
CA ASP A 276 6.98 -5.92 0.80
C ASP A 276 6.40 -4.55 0.46
N TRP A 277 7.23 -3.68 -0.12
CA TRP A 277 6.84 -2.35 -0.60
C TRP A 277 7.23 -2.12 -2.05
N SER A 278 7.59 -3.19 -2.78
CA SER A 278 7.96 -3.14 -4.18
C SER A 278 7.42 -4.36 -4.95
N PRO A 279 7.08 -4.20 -6.23
CA PRO A 279 6.39 -5.23 -7.02
C PRO A 279 7.25 -6.42 -7.46
N MET A 280 8.53 -6.46 -7.12
CA MET A 280 9.46 -7.42 -7.75
C MET A 280 9.33 -8.83 -7.20
N GLU A 281 9.25 -8.97 -5.87
CA GLU A 281 9.36 -10.27 -5.22
C GLU A 281 8.62 -10.25 -3.89
N ALA A 282 7.91 -11.34 -3.59
CA ALA A 282 7.39 -11.63 -2.26
C ALA A 282 8.48 -12.38 -1.48
N ILE A 283 9.02 -11.76 -0.43
CA ILE A 283 10.17 -12.29 0.28
C ILE A 283 9.77 -13.45 1.20
N ASP A 284 10.39 -14.62 0.99
CA ASP A 284 10.27 -15.76 1.90
C ASP A 284 11.17 -15.57 3.14
N VAL A 285 10.56 -15.43 4.31
CA VAL A 285 11.27 -15.26 5.58
C VAL A 285 11.53 -16.60 6.30
N SER A 286 11.15 -17.74 5.71
CA SER A 286 11.41 -19.06 6.30
C SER A 286 12.89 -19.47 6.24
N GLY A 287 13.68 -18.82 5.39
CA GLY A 287 15.08 -19.15 5.12
C GLY A 287 15.27 -20.24 4.05
N ASN A 288 14.21 -20.68 3.38
CA ASN A 288 14.27 -21.70 2.32
C ASN A 288 14.30 -21.11 0.89
N GLU A 289 14.40 -19.78 0.77
CA GLU A 289 14.50 -19.06 -0.51
C GLU A 289 13.35 -19.38 -1.48
N CYS A 290 12.18 -19.73 -0.95
CA CYS A 290 10.97 -19.96 -1.74
C CYS A 290 10.29 -18.63 -2.09
N HIS A 291 11.03 -17.69 -2.67
CA HIS A 291 10.50 -16.38 -3.03
C HIS A 291 9.33 -16.48 -4.02
N GLY A 292 8.34 -15.59 -3.86
CA GLY A 292 7.22 -15.48 -4.79
C GLY A 292 7.38 -14.30 -5.74
N ARG A 293 6.62 -14.31 -6.83
CA ARG A 293 6.57 -13.23 -7.82
C ARG A 293 5.17 -12.64 -7.85
N TYR A 294 5.08 -11.33 -7.61
CA TYR A 294 3.85 -10.58 -7.77
C TYR A 294 3.54 -10.34 -9.25
N GLU A 295 2.26 -10.42 -9.60
CA GLU A 295 1.73 -9.98 -10.88
C GLU A 295 1.24 -8.52 -10.77
N SER A 296 0.92 -7.90 -11.91
CA SER A 296 0.27 -6.58 -11.89
C SER A 296 -1.09 -6.65 -11.18
N GLY A 297 -1.49 -5.55 -10.54
CA GLY A 297 -2.71 -5.52 -9.72
C GLY A 297 -2.49 -5.97 -8.28
N VAL A 298 -1.25 -5.87 -7.77
CA VAL A 298 -0.93 -6.00 -6.34
C VAL A 298 -0.30 -4.69 -5.86
N VAL A 299 -0.80 -4.17 -4.75
CA VAL A 299 -0.27 -2.97 -4.09
C VAL A 299 0.12 -3.28 -2.66
N PHE A 300 0.97 -2.44 -2.08
CA PHE A 300 1.85 -2.87 -1.01
C PHE A 300 1.74 -2.02 0.25
N PHE A 301 2.27 -2.58 1.35
CA PHE A 301 2.56 -1.86 2.58
C PHE A 301 1.35 -1.26 3.30
N LEU A 302 0.18 -1.85 3.09
CA LEU A 302 -1.06 -1.50 3.77
C LEU A 302 -1.12 -2.16 5.14
N GLU A 303 -2.04 -1.71 5.99
CA GLU A 303 -2.24 -2.31 7.32
C GLU A 303 -2.80 -3.74 7.21
N GLY A 304 -2.09 -4.66 7.86
CA GLY A 304 -2.34 -6.09 7.98
C GLY A 304 -3.25 -6.47 9.16
N PRO A 305 -3.37 -7.77 9.47
CA PRO A 305 -4.05 -8.29 10.66
C PRO A 305 -3.29 -7.92 11.94
N ASP A 306 -3.86 -8.33 13.09
CA ASP A 306 -3.41 -8.03 14.45
C ASP A 306 -1.89 -7.79 14.64
N SER A 307 -1.56 -6.53 14.87
CA SER A 307 -0.18 -6.05 15.05
C SER A 307 0.50 -6.58 16.30
N ASN A 308 -0.24 -6.89 17.37
CA ASN A 308 0.37 -7.49 18.57
C ASN A 308 0.80 -8.93 18.29
N ARG A 309 -0.01 -9.67 17.52
CA ARG A 309 0.26 -11.07 17.19
C ARG A 309 1.40 -11.24 16.20
N PHE A 310 1.48 -10.37 15.21
CA PHE A 310 2.39 -10.55 14.08
C PHE A 310 3.61 -9.63 14.09
N SER A 311 3.54 -8.47 14.73
CA SER A 311 4.58 -7.43 14.60
C SER A 311 4.88 -6.69 15.92
N ASP A 312 4.70 -7.35 17.06
CA ASP A 312 5.10 -6.84 18.38
C ASP A 312 4.55 -5.43 18.67
N GLY A 313 3.28 -5.20 18.30
CA GLY A 313 2.58 -3.94 18.49
C GLY A 313 2.94 -2.84 17.49
N LYS A 314 3.93 -3.04 16.60
CA LYS A 314 4.14 -2.18 15.43
C LYS A 314 3.14 -2.54 14.34
N VAL A 315 2.77 -1.58 13.49
CA VAL A 315 1.83 -1.81 12.39
C VAL A 315 2.28 -2.99 11.53
N ASN A 316 1.51 -4.06 11.52
CA ASN A 316 1.71 -5.20 10.62
C ASN A 316 1.40 -4.73 9.19
N ARG A 317 2.29 -5.03 8.24
CA ARG A 317 2.14 -4.62 6.84
C ARG A 317 1.79 -5.80 5.96
N CYS A 318 0.89 -5.59 5.03
CA CYS A 318 0.39 -6.61 4.10
C CYS A 318 0.32 -6.09 2.65
N ALA A 319 0.03 -7.03 1.74
CA ALA A 319 -0.28 -6.76 0.35
C ALA A 319 -1.80 -6.74 0.11
N HIS A 320 -2.23 -5.86 -0.79
CA HIS A 320 -3.59 -5.82 -1.32
C HIS A 320 -3.60 -6.25 -2.79
N PHE A 321 -4.44 -7.21 -3.09
CA PHE A 321 -4.69 -7.77 -4.40
C PHE A 321 -5.92 -7.08 -4.96
N ALA A 322 -5.73 -6.36 -6.06
CA ALA A 322 -6.75 -5.72 -6.87
C ALA A 322 -6.88 -6.50 -8.20
N GLY A 323 -7.23 -7.78 -8.07
CA GLY A 323 -7.31 -8.71 -9.20
C GLY A 323 -5.98 -9.30 -9.68
N GLY A 324 -4.84 -8.85 -9.14
CA GLY A 324 -3.53 -9.49 -9.35
C GLY A 324 -3.35 -10.77 -8.53
N ARG A 325 -2.21 -11.45 -8.71
CA ARG A 325 -1.83 -12.67 -7.97
C ARG A 325 -0.38 -12.61 -7.50
N MET A 326 -0.03 -13.50 -6.60
CA MET A 326 1.34 -13.84 -6.23
C MET A 326 1.56 -15.29 -6.60
N SER A 327 2.60 -15.57 -7.38
CA SER A 327 2.96 -16.92 -7.82
C SER A 327 4.21 -17.41 -7.11
N ALA A 328 4.22 -18.65 -6.64
CA ALA A 328 5.38 -19.26 -6.01
C ALA A 328 5.58 -20.69 -6.51
N ARG A 329 6.84 -21.14 -6.61
CA ARG A 329 7.14 -22.53 -6.95
C ARG A 329 7.40 -23.32 -5.67
N LEU A 330 6.54 -24.30 -5.39
CA LEU A 330 6.64 -25.14 -4.21
C LEU A 330 6.51 -26.61 -4.62
N ASP A 331 7.46 -27.42 -4.16
CA ASP A 331 7.41 -28.88 -4.26
C ASP A 331 6.87 -29.43 -2.94
N LEU A 332 5.55 -29.64 -2.89
CA LEU A 332 4.85 -30.16 -1.71
C LEU A 332 4.50 -31.63 -1.90
N ARG A 333 4.52 -32.39 -0.80
CA ARG A 333 4.12 -33.80 -0.75
C ARG A 333 2.60 -33.95 -0.73
N GLU A 334 2.11 -35.20 -0.66
CA GLU A 334 0.67 -35.49 -0.53
C GLU A 334 0.00 -34.95 0.74
N SER A 335 0.80 -34.59 1.74
CA SER A 335 0.32 -33.96 2.98
C SER A 335 1.00 -32.63 3.18
N TYR A 336 0.20 -31.56 3.27
CA TYR A 336 0.70 -30.21 3.48
C TYR A 336 -0.33 -29.36 4.22
N THR A 337 0.10 -28.22 4.72
CA THR A 337 -0.77 -27.21 5.32
C THR A 337 -0.42 -25.85 4.78
N ILE A 338 -1.43 -25.06 4.42
CA ILE A 338 -1.29 -23.66 4.04
C ILE A 338 -2.13 -22.86 5.00
N VAL A 339 -1.53 -21.89 5.68
CA VAL A 339 -2.19 -20.94 6.57
C VAL A 339 -2.02 -19.55 5.99
N LEU A 340 -3.08 -18.74 5.99
CA LEU A 340 -3.02 -17.35 5.59
C LEU A 340 -4.05 -16.52 6.36
N SER A 341 -3.80 -15.22 6.43
CA SER A 341 -4.79 -14.22 6.83
C SER A 341 -5.40 -13.61 5.58
N CYS A 342 -6.72 -13.50 5.54
CA CYS A 342 -7.45 -12.89 4.44
C CYS A 342 -8.39 -11.79 4.92
N TRP A 343 -8.50 -10.75 4.10
CA TRP A 343 -9.44 -9.65 4.26
C TRP A 343 -10.17 -9.48 2.94
N ASN A 344 -11.48 -9.70 2.92
CA ASN A 344 -12.26 -9.58 1.70
C ASN A 344 -12.67 -8.10 1.45
N GLY A 345 -12.26 -7.55 0.31
CA GLY A 345 -12.65 -6.22 -0.16
C GLY A 345 -13.83 -6.22 -1.13
N MET A 346 -14.16 -7.37 -1.73
CA MET A 346 -15.24 -7.53 -2.71
C MET A 346 -16.61 -7.61 -2.04
N PRO A 347 -17.63 -6.84 -2.48
CA PRO A 347 -19.00 -7.04 -2.04
C PRO A 347 -19.51 -8.45 -2.41
N LEU A 348 -20.17 -9.11 -1.46
CA LEU A 348 -20.56 -10.52 -1.61
C LEU A 348 -21.58 -10.75 -2.75
N ASP A 349 -22.36 -9.74 -3.09
CA ASP A 349 -23.40 -9.77 -4.11
C ASP A 349 -22.92 -9.33 -5.51
N SER A 350 -21.64 -8.98 -5.68
CA SER A 350 -21.12 -8.46 -6.95
C SER A 350 -20.84 -9.53 -8.02
N ARG A 351 -20.59 -10.79 -7.61
CA ARG A 351 -20.33 -11.93 -8.51
C ARG A 351 -20.58 -13.27 -7.81
N ASN A 352 -20.65 -14.36 -8.57
CA ASN A 352 -20.98 -15.71 -8.06
C ASN A 352 -19.89 -16.29 -7.13
N ILE A 353 -18.63 -16.03 -7.46
CA ILE A 353 -17.47 -16.36 -6.64
C ILE A 353 -16.88 -15.05 -6.15
N THR A 354 -16.92 -14.81 -4.85
CA THR A 354 -16.41 -13.55 -4.27
C THR A 354 -14.93 -13.40 -4.51
N GLY A 355 -14.14 -14.48 -4.48
CA GLY A 355 -12.74 -14.46 -4.89
C GLY A 355 -11.99 -15.73 -4.49
N TRP A 356 -10.84 -15.97 -5.14
CA TRP A 356 -9.96 -17.10 -4.84
C TRP A 356 -8.73 -16.66 -4.05
N MET A 357 -8.52 -17.22 -2.87
CA MET A 357 -7.34 -16.91 -2.04
C MET A 357 -6.12 -17.74 -2.46
N LEU A 358 -6.37 -18.97 -2.92
CA LEU A 358 -5.35 -19.98 -3.21
C LEU A 358 -5.78 -20.79 -4.43
N SER A 359 -4.82 -21.08 -5.30
CA SER A 359 -4.98 -21.94 -6.46
C SER A 359 -3.71 -22.72 -6.74
N HIS A 360 -3.85 -23.99 -7.09
CA HIS A 360 -2.75 -24.88 -7.45
C HIS A 360 -3.11 -25.63 -8.73
N ASP A 361 -2.58 -25.12 -9.84
CA ASP A 361 -2.84 -25.63 -11.19
C ASP A 361 -1.80 -25.09 -12.18
N ARG A 362 -1.97 -25.41 -13.47
CA ARG A 362 -1.24 -24.75 -14.57
C ARG A 362 -1.76 -23.34 -14.79
N ASP A 363 -0.84 -22.42 -15.07
CA ASP A 363 -1.19 -21.04 -15.41
C ASP A 363 -2.13 -20.99 -16.64
N ASP A 364 -3.06 -20.05 -16.61
CA ASP A 364 -4.08 -19.77 -17.63
C ASP A 364 -5.13 -20.88 -17.90
N VAL A 365 -5.21 -21.92 -17.07
CA VAL A 365 -6.19 -23.02 -17.26
C VAL A 365 -6.77 -23.51 -15.94
N VAL A 366 -7.93 -24.18 -16.02
CA VAL A 366 -8.45 -25.04 -14.96
C VAL A 366 -8.40 -26.49 -15.44
N THR A 367 -7.50 -27.29 -14.88
CA THR A 367 -7.39 -28.74 -15.17
C THR A 367 -8.30 -29.54 -14.24
N SER A 368 -8.64 -30.78 -14.61
CA SER A 368 -9.43 -31.67 -13.75
C SER A 368 -8.80 -32.00 -12.39
N ALA A 369 -7.51 -31.67 -12.21
CA ALA A 369 -6.77 -31.89 -10.98
C ALA A 369 -6.63 -30.60 -10.15
N GLY A 370 -6.75 -29.42 -10.75
CA GLY A 370 -6.49 -28.13 -10.10
C GLY A 370 -7.26 -27.95 -8.80
N LEU A 371 -6.57 -27.51 -7.74
CA LEU A 371 -7.16 -27.28 -6.42
C LEU A 371 -7.29 -25.78 -6.17
N HIS A 372 -8.48 -25.33 -5.78
CA HIS A 372 -8.73 -23.92 -5.50
C HIS A 372 -9.52 -23.75 -4.19
N LEU A 373 -9.15 -22.71 -3.43
CA LEU A 373 -9.81 -22.32 -2.19
C LEU A 373 -10.20 -20.85 -2.27
N GLY A 374 -11.48 -20.56 -2.05
CA GLY A 374 -12.04 -19.22 -2.21
C GLY A 374 -13.30 -19.02 -1.38
N LEU A 375 -14.04 -17.97 -1.74
CA LEU A 375 -15.32 -17.61 -1.16
C LEU A 375 -16.44 -17.62 -2.22
N ASP A 376 -17.60 -18.19 -1.87
CA ASP A 376 -18.81 -18.04 -2.69
C ASP A 376 -19.45 -16.64 -2.52
N ARG A 377 -20.49 -16.33 -3.30
CA ARG A 377 -21.31 -15.10 -3.20
C ARG A 377 -22.01 -14.84 -1.85
N ARG A 378 -21.86 -15.71 -0.87
CA ARG A 378 -22.33 -15.51 0.51
C ARG A 378 -21.17 -15.35 1.48
N GLY A 379 -19.94 -15.27 0.98
CA GLY A 379 -18.72 -15.18 1.77
C GLY A 379 -18.34 -16.50 2.44
N ARG A 380 -18.89 -17.65 2.02
CA ARG A 380 -18.59 -18.95 2.64
C ARG A 380 -17.40 -19.59 1.95
N LEU A 381 -16.56 -20.26 2.72
CA LEU A 381 -15.41 -21.00 2.19
C LEU A 381 -15.87 -22.06 1.19
N ILE A 382 -15.19 -22.15 0.06
CA ILE A 382 -15.41 -23.19 -0.96
C ILE A 382 -14.10 -23.85 -1.34
N VAL A 383 -14.16 -25.18 -1.47
CA VAL A 383 -13.07 -25.99 -2.02
C VAL A 383 -13.50 -26.49 -3.38
N GLN A 384 -12.74 -26.14 -4.42
CA GLN A 384 -12.97 -26.55 -5.79
C GLN A 384 -11.84 -27.48 -6.25
N VAL A 385 -12.19 -28.55 -6.94
CA VAL A 385 -11.25 -29.37 -7.71
C VAL A 385 -11.71 -29.44 -9.16
N GLY A 386 -10.84 -29.07 -10.09
CA GLY A 386 -11.23 -28.82 -11.47
C GLY A 386 -12.37 -27.83 -11.54
N GLU A 387 -13.47 -28.15 -12.22
CA GLU A 387 -14.66 -27.28 -12.29
C GLU A 387 -15.72 -27.60 -11.21
N HIS A 388 -15.42 -28.51 -10.29
CA HIS A 388 -16.40 -29.00 -9.33
C HIS A 388 -16.13 -28.44 -7.92
N ILE A 389 -17.13 -27.75 -7.35
CA ILE A 389 -17.13 -27.41 -5.93
C ILE A 389 -17.36 -28.69 -5.14
N LEU A 390 -16.33 -29.14 -4.42
CA LEU A 390 -16.40 -30.36 -3.60
C LEU A 390 -17.09 -30.12 -2.27
N ALA A 391 -16.89 -28.92 -1.68
CA ALA A 391 -17.50 -28.57 -0.43
C ALA A 391 -17.64 -27.05 -0.27
N THR A 392 -18.64 -26.66 0.52
CA THR A 392 -18.94 -25.28 0.89
C THR A 392 -19.17 -25.24 2.40
N GLY A 393 -18.57 -24.26 3.07
CA GLY A 393 -18.80 -23.99 4.49
C GLY A 393 -20.19 -23.40 4.75
N GLU A 394 -20.45 -23.13 6.01
CA GLU A 394 -21.69 -22.53 6.52
C GLU A 394 -21.47 -21.10 6.99
N ILE A 395 -20.30 -20.80 7.52
CA ILE A 395 -19.93 -19.49 8.09
C ILE A 395 -19.54 -18.53 6.98
N ALA A 396 -20.20 -17.37 6.96
CA ALA A 396 -19.85 -16.27 6.09
C ALA A 396 -18.68 -15.46 6.67
N VAL A 397 -17.64 -15.26 5.86
CA VAL A 397 -16.56 -14.32 6.09
C VAL A 397 -17.06 -12.90 5.74
N PRO A 398 -17.22 -12.01 6.72
CA PRO A 398 -17.71 -10.66 6.45
C PRO A 398 -16.70 -9.85 5.65
N ARG A 399 -17.22 -8.99 4.76
CA ARG A 399 -16.41 -7.98 4.09
C ARG A 399 -15.70 -7.10 5.13
N TRP A 400 -14.47 -6.75 4.83
CA TRP A 400 -13.62 -5.86 5.63
C TRP A 400 -13.25 -6.34 7.04
N THR A 401 -13.24 -7.65 7.25
CA THR A 401 -12.74 -8.26 8.48
C THR A 401 -11.55 -9.16 8.18
N TRP A 402 -10.52 -9.10 9.03
CA TRP A 402 -9.41 -10.04 8.96
C TRP A 402 -9.84 -11.39 9.52
N ASN A 403 -9.60 -12.45 8.75
CA ASN A 403 -9.89 -13.84 9.12
C ASN A 403 -8.67 -14.69 8.82
N GLN A 404 -8.45 -15.74 9.61
CA GLN A 404 -7.39 -16.71 9.37
C GLN A 404 -7.97 -17.99 8.78
N VAL A 405 -7.40 -18.45 7.69
CA VAL A 405 -7.81 -19.67 6.98
C VAL A 405 -6.64 -20.64 6.95
N ALA A 406 -6.88 -21.90 7.28
CA ALA A 406 -5.91 -22.96 7.08
C ALA A 406 -6.49 -24.09 6.23
N LEU A 407 -5.82 -24.44 5.13
CA LEU A 407 -6.07 -25.65 4.36
C LEU A 407 -5.08 -26.72 4.78
N VAL A 408 -5.59 -27.83 5.30
CA VAL A 408 -4.82 -29.02 5.66
C VAL A 408 -5.16 -30.12 4.65
N ARG A 409 -4.19 -30.47 3.82
CA ARG A 409 -4.26 -31.62 2.92
C ARG A 409 -3.67 -32.84 3.62
N LYS A 410 -4.47 -33.90 3.73
CA LYS A 410 -4.07 -35.27 4.11
C LYS A 410 -4.34 -36.18 2.91
N PRO A 411 -3.74 -37.37 2.77
CA PRO A 411 -3.84 -38.17 1.54
C PRO A 411 -5.27 -38.44 1.08
N ALA A 412 -6.20 -38.67 2.02
CA ALA A 412 -7.60 -38.96 1.74
C ALA A 412 -8.59 -37.79 1.99
N ALA A 413 -8.15 -36.68 2.59
CA ALA A 413 -9.05 -35.61 3.02
C ALA A 413 -8.45 -34.20 2.86
N ILE A 414 -9.30 -33.23 2.53
CA ILE A 414 -9.01 -31.80 2.67
C ILE A 414 -9.85 -31.28 3.83
N GLN A 415 -9.19 -30.62 4.77
CA GLN A 415 -9.81 -29.94 5.90
C GLN A 415 -9.50 -28.45 5.80
N VAL A 416 -10.51 -27.59 5.90
CA VAL A 416 -10.33 -26.14 5.93
C VAL A 416 -10.83 -25.61 7.27
N TYR A 417 -9.98 -24.85 7.93
CA TYR A 417 -10.26 -24.20 9.20
C TYR A 417 -10.47 -22.71 8.97
N LEU A 418 -11.46 -22.14 9.65
CA LEU A 418 -11.73 -20.71 9.72
C LEU A 418 -11.58 -20.25 11.18
N ASN A 419 -10.68 -19.31 11.43
CA ASN A 419 -10.41 -18.74 12.75
C ASN A 419 -10.22 -19.82 13.84
N GLY A 420 -9.47 -20.89 13.49
CA GLY A 420 -9.14 -21.99 14.39
C GLY A 420 -10.17 -23.10 14.52
N SER A 421 -11.35 -22.96 13.92
CA SER A 421 -12.41 -23.98 13.94
C SER A 421 -12.50 -24.70 12.59
N LEU A 422 -12.68 -26.03 12.60
CA LEU A 422 -12.88 -26.80 11.38
C LEU A 422 -14.22 -26.40 10.74
N GLU A 423 -14.17 -25.92 9.50
CA GLU A 423 -15.33 -25.37 8.79
C GLU A 423 -15.75 -26.23 7.60
N VAL A 424 -14.78 -26.81 6.89
CA VAL A 424 -15.03 -27.69 5.74
C VAL A 424 -14.19 -28.95 5.86
N GLU A 425 -14.78 -30.10 5.57
CA GLU A 425 -14.07 -31.36 5.38
C GLU A 425 -14.64 -32.09 4.16
N CYS A 426 -13.77 -32.54 3.26
CA CYS A 426 -14.18 -33.33 2.10
C CYS A 426 -13.14 -34.39 1.74
N ALA A 427 -13.61 -35.49 1.13
CA ALA A 427 -12.76 -36.53 0.60
C ALA A 427 -12.04 -36.03 -0.66
N VAL A 428 -10.81 -36.50 -0.87
CA VAL A 428 -10.02 -36.05 -2.01
C VAL A 428 -10.27 -36.95 -3.23
N PRO A 429 -10.70 -36.40 -4.38
CA PRO A 429 -10.81 -37.16 -5.61
C PRO A 429 -9.44 -37.69 -6.04
N THR A 430 -9.39 -38.86 -6.67
CA THR A 430 -8.12 -39.43 -7.19
C THR A 430 -7.42 -38.48 -8.17
N THR A 431 -8.19 -37.71 -8.96
CA THR A 431 -7.66 -36.68 -9.88
C THR A 431 -6.93 -35.55 -9.16
N ALA A 432 -7.33 -35.22 -7.92
CA ALA A 432 -6.65 -34.23 -7.08
C ALA A 432 -5.38 -34.78 -6.39
N ILE A 433 -4.86 -35.95 -6.78
CA ILE A 433 -3.49 -36.35 -6.46
C ILE A 433 -2.54 -35.85 -7.57
N GLU A 434 -3.02 -35.79 -8.81
CA GLU A 434 -2.23 -35.38 -9.98
C GLU A 434 -1.82 -33.90 -9.96
N HIS A 435 -2.51 -33.04 -9.20
CA HIS A 435 -2.18 -31.62 -9.12
C HIS A 435 -0.78 -31.33 -8.57
N LEU A 436 -0.19 -32.24 -7.77
CA LEU A 436 1.17 -32.13 -7.27
C LEU A 436 2.23 -32.18 -8.39
N GLN A 437 1.83 -32.55 -9.61
CA GLN A 437 2.69 -32.44 -10.79
C GLN A 437 2.90 -30.99 -11.25
N PHE A 438 2.11 -30.05 -10.74
CA PHE A 438 2.26 -28.62 -11.05
C PHE A 438 3.11 -27.98 -9.96
N PRO A 439 4.27 -27.38 -10.27
CA PRO A 439 5.10 -26.75 -9.24
C PRO A 439 4.57 -25.38 -8.80
N THR A 440 3.63 -24.79 -9.54
CA THR A 440 3.22 -23.38 -9.36
C THR A 440 1.97 -23.26 -8.50
N TRP A 441 2.09 -22.45 -7.45
CA TRP A 441 1.02 -22.05 -6.56
C TRP A 441 0.71 -20.59 -6.80
N PHE A 442 -0.58 -20.25 -6.78
CA PHE A 442 -1.08 -18.89 -6.89
C PHE A 442 -1.80 -18.51 -5.62
N PHE A 443 -1.48 -17.33 -5.10
CA PHE A 443 -2.16 -16.67 -4.00
C PHE A 443 -2.82 -15.40 -4.52
N GLY A 444 -4.03 -15.12 -4.05
CA GLY A 444 -4.79 -13.96 -4.51
C GLY A 444 -5.52 -14.14 -5.85
N GLY A 445 -5.60 -15.35 -6.40
CA GLY A 445 -6.44 -15.61 -7.57
C GLY A 445 -6.45 -17.05 -8.05
N ARG A 446 -7.29 -17.31 -9.06
CA ARG A 446 -7.35 -18.62 -9.72
C ARG A 446 -6.32 -18.70 -10.84
N SER A 447 -5.94 -19.93 -11.19
CA SER A 447 -4.96 -20.20 -12.24
C SER A 447 -5.33 -19.60 -13.60
N ASP A 448 -6.61 -19.50 -13.94
CA ASP A 448 -7.14 -18.91 -15.19
C ASP A 448 -7.52 -17.43 -15.07
N ASN A 449 -7.17 -16.78 -13.95
CA ASN A 449 -7.53 -15.39 -13.63
C ASN A 449 -9.04 -15.09 -13.49
N ASP A 450 -9.91 -16.11 -13.47
CA ASP A 450 -11.33 -15.89 -13.22
C ASP A 450 -11.57 -15.57 -11.74
N SER A 451 -12.24 -14.45 -11.50
CA SER A 451 -12.67 -14.02 -10.17
C SER A 451 -11.51 -13.95 -9.15
N ASN A 452 -10.38 -13.36 -9.54
CA ASN A 452 -9.23 -13.15 -8.65
C ASN A 452 -9.59 -12.35 -7.39
N TRP A 453 -8.77 -12.51 -6.35
CA TRP A 453 -8.98 -11.87 -5.06
C TRP A 453 -8.95 -10.34 -5.19
N GLU A 454 -9.89 -9.72 -4.48
CA GLU A 454 -10.08 -8.27 -4.42
C GLU A 454 -10.15 -7.93 -2.94
N GLY A 455 -8.98 -7.70 -2.34
CA GLY A 455 -8.80 -7.73 -0.89
C GLY A 455 -7.35 -7.86 -0.46
N ARG A 456 -7.10 -8.06 0.84
CA ARG A 456 -5.74 -8.18 1.38
C ARG A 456 -5.46 -9.62 1.75
N LEU A 457 -4.21 -10.05 1.55
CA LEU A 457 -3.68 -11.31 2.07
C LEU A 457 -2.43 -11.01 2.87
N ASP A 458 -2.25 -11.74 3.96
CA ASP A 458 -1.07 -11.61 4.80
C ASP A 458 -0.71 -12.95 5.46
N GLU A 459 0.51 -13.04 5.99
CA GLU A 459 0.96 -14.13 6.85
C GLU A 459 0.78 -15.52 6.21
N ILE A 460 1.18 -15.63 4.93
CA ILE A 460 1.04 -16.86 4.14
C ILE A 460 2.15 -17.82 4.50
N ALA A 461 1.83 -18.87 5.27
CA ALA A 461 2.76 -19.91 5.70
C ALA A 461 2.40 -21.26 5.10
N VAL A 462 3.39 -21.94 4.52
CA VAL A 462 3.24 -23.26 3.91
C VAL A 462 4.09 -24.28 4.67
N PHE A 463 3.52 -25.43 4.97
CA PHE A 463 4.19 -26.54 5.64
C PHE A 463 4.10 -27.79 4.75
N ASP A 464 5.22 -28.47 4.51
CA ASP A 464 5.29 -29.74 3.76
C ASP A 464 4.84 -30.96 4.61
N ARG A 465 3.78 -30.75 5.41
CA ARG A 465 3.12 -31.74 6.26
C ARG A 465 1.73 -31.27 6.68
N ALA A 466 0.85 -32.21 7.03
CA ALA A 466 -0.41 -31.89 7.69
C ALA A 466 -0.16 -31.49 9.15
N LEU A 467 -0.52 -30.27 9.53
CA LEU A 467 -0.50 -29.83 10.93
C LEU A 467 -1.68 -30.42 11.70
N ASP A 468 -1.46 -30.77 12.97
CA ASP A 468 -2.52 -31.22 13.87
C ASP A 468 -3.26 -30.02 14.51
N SER A 469 -4.35 -30.31 15.23
CA SER A 469 -5.16 -29.29 15.89
C SER A 469 -4.40 -28.53 16.96
N GLN A 470 -3.38 -29.12 17.59
CA GLN A 470 -2.58 -28.44 18.60
C GLN A 470 -1.66 -27.41 17.94
N ALA A 471 -0.98 -27.76 16.85
CA ALA A 471 -0.14 -26.86 16.08
C ALA A 471 -0.97 -25.72 15.48
N LEU A 472 -2.10 -26.04 14.83
CA LEU A 472 -3.03 -25.03 14.33
C LEU A 472 -3.52 -24.10 15.46
N GLY A 473 -3.89 -24.67 16.62
CA GLY A 473 -4.31 -23.90 17.78
C GLY A 473 -3.24 -22.99 18.38
N ARG A 474 -1.95 -23.13 18.02
CA ARG A 474 -0.91 -22.14 18.35
C ARG A 474 -0.90 -20.98 17.34
N LEU A 475 -1.23 -21.25 16.09
CA LEU A 475 -1.23 -20.26 15.00
C LEU A 475 -2.49 -19.37 15.04
N PHE A 476 -3.61 -19.92 15.50
CA PHE A 476 -4.89 -19.20 15.59
C PHE A 476 -5.12 -18.44 16.90
N ARG A 477 -4.20 -18.58 17.87
CA ARG A 477 -4.32 -17.94 19.19
C ARG A 477 -3.94 -16.48 19.21
#